data_AF-A0A4V2X3H4-F1
#
_entry.id   AF-A0A4V2X3H4-F1
#
_cell.length_a   1.000
_cell.length_b   1.000
_cell.length_c   1.000
_cell.angle_alpha   90.00
_cell.angle_beta   90.00
_cell.angle_gamma   90.00
#
_symmetry.space_group_name_H-M   'P 1'
#
loop_
_entity.id
_entity.type
_entity.pdbx_description
1 polymer ?
#
loop_
_entity_poly.entity_id
_entity_poly.type
_entity_poly.pdbx_seq_one_letter_code
_entity_poly.pdbx_strand_id
1 'polypeptide(L)'
;GIPFTQYRLEALRADSKSGQADSNCIRLMPGRIFTLTHHPIDTMNDRWQVVSSRHQGHVPAVLGDGGAGTTLNSQTQFIPGRNDWRPPYRYKPQADGDEVATVVGPGTEEIYVNKEGAVRVHFHWNRYDAPDDQASCWVRVAQGWNGNGFGFLATPRVGQEVIISYLNGDIDRPIITGCTY
;
A
#
# COMPACT_ATOMS: atom_id res chain seq x y z
N GLY A 1 -1.36 -3.49 -16.55
CA GLY A 1 -0.96 -4.80 -16.00
C GLY A 1 0.55 -4.97 -15.97
N ILE A 2 1.19 -4.92 -17.14
CA ILE A 2 2.63 -5.22 -17.34
C ILE A 2 3.58 -4.45 -16.38
N PRO A 3 3.38 -3.14 -16.09
CA PRO A 3 4.26 -2.43 -15.15
C PRO A 3 4.20 -2.97 -13.72
N PHE A 4 3.01 -3.37 -13.23
CA PHE A 4 2.84 -3.89 -11.87
C PHE A 4 3.49 -5.27 -11.69
N THR A 5 3.38 -6.13 -12.70
CA THR A 5 4.01 -7.45 -12.67
C THR A 5 5.53 -7.35 -12.70
N GLN A 6 6.08 -6.41 -13.49
CA GLN A 6 7.51 -6.15 -13.53
C GLN A 6 8.01 -5.63 -12.17
N TYR A 7 7.34 -4.63 -11.60
CA TYR A 7 7.69 -4.07 -10.30
C TYR A 7 7.68 -5.14 -9.19
N ARG A 8 6.71 -6.05 -9.23
CA ARG A 8 6.61 -7.17 -8.28
C ARG A 8 7.77 -8.16 -8.45
N LEU A 9 8.15 -8.48 -9.69
CA LEU A 9 9.30 -9.34 -9.98
C LEU A 9 10.61 -8.71 -9.52
N GLU A 10 10.80 -7.42 -9.76
CA GLU A 10 11.96 -6.66 -9.28
C GLU A 10 12.05 -6.67 -7.75
N ALA A 11 10.91 -6.49 -7.05
CA ALA A 11 10.86 -6.61 -5.58
C ALA A 11 11.24 -8.00 -5.06
N LEU A 12 10.83 -9.07 -5.74
CA LEU A 12 11.22 -10.43 -5.36
C LEU A 12 12.71 -10.72 -5.61
N ARG A 13 13.33 -10.00 -6.55
CA ARG A 13 14.76 -10.14 -6.89
C ARG A 13 15.65 -9.16 -6.14
N ALA A 14 15.09 -8.23 -5.37
CA ALA A 14 15.85 -7.17 -4.70
C ALA A 14 16.99 -7.71 -3.83
N ASP A 15 16.77 -8.86 -3.18
CA ASP A 15 17.75 -9.49 -2.28
C ASP A 15 18.58 -10.60 -2.95
N SER A 16 18.46 -10.85 -4.26
CA SER A 16 19.18 -11.95 -4.94
C SER A 16 20.70 -11.77 -4.92
N LYS A 17 21.17 -10.52 -4.84
CA LYS A 17 22.57 -10.16 -4.61
C LYS A 17 22.56 -9.05 -3.58
N SER A 18 23.03 -9.34 -2.37
CA SER A 18 23.14 -8.39 -1.28
C SER A 18 24.45 -8.61 -0.53
N GLY A 19 24.87 -7.59 0.22
CA GLY A 19 26.03 -7.65 1.10
C GLY A 19 25.76 -6.93 2.41
N GLN A 20 26.61 -7.22 3.40
CA GLN A 20 26.60 -6.58 4.70
C GLN A 20 28.00 -6.04 5.00
N ALA A 21 28.07 -4.90 5.69
CA ALA A 21 29.32 -4.32 6.14
C ALA A 21 29.16 -3.68 7.53
N ASP A 22 30.14 -3.96 8.39
CA ASP A 22 30.38 -3.27 9.65
C ASP A 22 31.35 -2.10 9.41
N SER A 23 31.03 -0.92 9.93
CA SER A 23 31.93 0.24 9.88
C SER A 23 31.67 1.22 11.02
N ASN A 24 32.58 2.18 11.21
CA ASN A 24 32.34 3.36 12.05
C ASN A 24 31.82 4.56 11.25
N CYS A 25 31.45 4.36 9.98
CA CYS A 25 31.09 5.44 9.07
C CYS A 25 29.58 5.73 9.09
N ILE A 26 29.19 6.83 9.74
CA ILE A 26 27.81 7.31 9.77
C ILE A 26 27.29 7.79 8.40
N ARG A 27 28.19 7.97 7.42
CA ARG A 27 27.81 8.46 6.08
C ARG A 27 27.16 7.36 5.22
N LEU A 28 27.22 6.10 5.63
CA LEU A 28 26.53 4.99 4.96
C LEU A 28 25.07 4.92 5.42
N MET A 29 24.22 5.64 4.69
CA MET A 29 22.79 5.78 4.98
C MET A 29 21.96 5.18 3.85
N PRO A 30 20.75 4.64 4.14
CA PRO A 30 19.84 4.12 3.13
C PRO A 30 19.64 5.11 1.97
N GLY A 31 19.64 4.61 0.74
CA GLY A 31 19.52 5.40 -0.49
C GLY A 31 20.84 5.94 -1.04
N ARG A 32 21.95 5.86 -0.29
CA ARG A 32 23.26 6.25 -0.83
C ARG A 32 23.89 5.15 -1.66
N ILE A 33 24.55 5.56 -2.74
CA ILE A 33 25.39 4.70 -3.56
C ILE A 33 26.85 4.99 -3.21
N PHE A 34 27.63 3.94 -2.97
CA PHE A 34 29.07 4.01 -2.74
C PHE A 34 29.80 3.00 -3.65
N THR A 35 31.09 3.23 -3.88
CA THR A 35 31.94 2.31 -4.62
C THR A 35 32.79 1.51 -3.62
N LEU A 36 32.71 0.18 -3.68
CA LEU A 36 33.58 -0.69 -2.90
C LEU A 36 34.93 -0.80 -3.60
N THR A 37 36.03 -0.70 -2.85
CA THR A 37 37.39 -0.88 -3.37
C THR A 37 38.17 -1.81 -2.46
N HIS A 38 39.23 -2.44 -2.98
CA HIS A 38 40.14 -3.34 -2.25
C HIS A 38 39.46 -4.59 -1.65
N HIS A 39 38.33 -5.03 -2.20
CA HIS A 39 37.74 -6.32 -1.86
C HIS A 39 38.58 -7.47 -2.47
N PRO A 40 38.86 -8.57 -1.74
CA PRO A 40 39.67 -9.69 -2.24
C PRO A 40 39.12 -10.34 -3.52
N ILE A 41 37.81 -10.31 -3.70
CA ILE A 41 37.12 -10.73 -4.92
C ILE A 41 36.91 -9.50 -5.80
N ASP A 42 37.57 -9.46 -6.95
CA ASP A 42 37.59 -8.29 -7.83
C ASP A 42 36.20 -7.90 -8.35
N THR A 43 35.33 -8.88 -8.62
CA THR A 43 33.95 -8.65 -9.09
C THR A 43 33.05 -7.95 -8.08
N MET A 44 33.48 -7.81 -6.82
CA MET A 44 32.76 -7.07 -5.78
C MET A 44 33.21 -5.60 -5.68
N ASN A 45 34.32 -5.22 -6.31
CA ASN A 45 34.81 -3.83 -6.39
C ASN A 45 33.97 -3.00 -7.39
N ASP A 46 32.66 -2.90 -7.14
CA ASP A 46 31.69 -2.19 -7.98
C ASP A 46 30.88 -1.20 -7.13
N ARG A 47 29.88 -0.57 -7.73
CA ARG A 47 28.93 0.32 -7.07
C ARG A 47 27.88 -0.48 -6.31
N TRP A 48 27.61 -0.05 -5.10
CA TRP A 48 26.63 -0.64 -4.20
C TRP A 48 25.72 0.44 -3.63
N GLN A 49 24.44 0.12 -3.46
CA GLN A 49 23.43 0.99 -2.87
C GLN A 49 23.08 0.47 -1.47
N VAL A 50 23.18 1.34 -0.47
CA VAL A 50 22.76 1.04 0.90
C VAL A 50 21.23 0.98 0.97
N VAL A 51 20.70 -0.10 1.52
CA VAL A 51 19.25 -0.33 1.70
C VAL A 51 18.86 -0.17 3.17
N SER A 52 19.71 -0.58 4.09
CA SER A 52 19.48 -0.42 5.53
C SER A 52 20.79 -0.05 6.24
N SER A 53 20.68 0.71 7.33
CA SER A 53 21.79 1.02 8.22
C SER A 53 21.30 1.04 9.66
N ARG A 54 22.05 0.43 10.56
CA ARG A 54 21.84 0.43 12.01
C ARG A 54 23.10 0.99 12.66
N HIS A 55 22.96 2.11 13.36
CA HIS A 55 24.04 2.72 14.13
C HIS A 55 23.87 2.41 15.62
N GLN A 56 24.95 2.05 16.29
CA GLN A 56 25.02 1.79 17.72
C GLN A 56 26.19 2.58 18.31
N GLY A 57 25.89 3.54 19.19
CA GLY A 57 26.88 4.31 19.93
C GLY A 57 27.03 3.78 21.35
N HIS A 58 28.25 3.78 21.88
CA HIS A 58 28.54 3.49 23.28
C HIS A 58 29.39 4.62 23.89
N VAL A 59 28.92 5.17 25.01
CA VAL A 59 29.56 6.31 25.72
C VAL A 59 29.88 5.89 27.16
N PRO A 60 31.14 5.55 27.49
CA PRO A 60 31.49 5.04 28.82
C PRO A 60 31.50 6.09 29.94
N ALA A 61 31.76 7.37 29.60
CA ALA A 61 32.02 8.45 30.56
C ALA A 61 30.86 8.77 31.52
N VAL A 62 29.64 8.27 31.25
CA VAL A 62 28.45 8.47 32.11
C VAL A 62 28.25 7.29 33.09
N LEU A 63 28.90 6.16 32.87
CA LEU A 63 28.68 4.90 33.60
C LEU A 63 29.76 4.58 34.66
N GLY A 64 30.74 5.49 34.85
CA GLY A 64 31.83 5.28 35.81
C GLY A 64 32.83 4.19 35.41
N ASP A 65 32.69 3.64 34.19
CA ASP A 65 33.59 2.64 33.65
C ASP A 65 34.82 3.32 33.06
N GLY A 66 36.01 3.01 33.58
CA GLY A 66 37.29 3.59 33.14
C GLY A 66 37.78 3.06 31.78
N GLY A 67 36.87 2.55 30.96
CA GLY A 67 37.13 1.92 29.67
C GLY A 67 37.17 2.87 28.47
N ALA A 68 37.73 2.36 27.36
CA ALA A 68 38.03 3.07 26.11
C ALA A 68 36.89 3.99 25.61
N GLY A 69 37.26 5.19 25.16
CA GLY A 69 36.35 6.32 24.86
C GLY A 69 35.19 6.05 23.89
N THR A 70 34.37 7.07 23.62
CA THR A 70 33.13 6.95 22.82
C THR A 70 33.32 6.19 21.51
N THR A 71 32.58 5.09 21.32
CA THR A 71 32.60 4.28 20.10
C THR A 71 31.28 4.38 19.35
N LEU A 72 31.36 4.26 18.02
CA LEU A 72 30.22 4.17 17.11
C LEU A 72 30.44 3.00 16.16
N ASN A 73 29.52 2.05 16.17
CA ASN A 73 29.46 0.95 15.22
C ASN A 73 28.24 1.11 14.31
N SER A 74 28.37 0.75 13.05
CA SER A 74 27.37 0.89 12.00
C SER A 74 27.31 -0.40 11.19
N GLN A 75 26.17 -1.08 11.26
CA GLN A 75 25.85 -2.25 10.45
C GLN A 75 25.02 -1.83 9.25
N THR A 76 25.51 -2.11 8.05
CA THR A 76 24.87 -1.69 6.80
C THR A 76 24.58 -2.87 5.91
N GLN A 77 23.42 -2.85 5.25
CA GLN A 77 23.06 -3.79 4.19
C GLN A 77 22.97 -3.04 2.87
N PHE A 78 23.49 -3.64 1.81
CA PHE A 78 23.54 -3.02 0.50
C PHE A 78 23.25 -4.01 -0.63
N ILE A 79 22.81 -3.49 -1.77
CA ILE A 79 22.52 -4.22 -3.01
C ILE A 79 23.33 -3.62 -4.17
N PRO A 80 23.44 -4.28 -5.34
CA PRO A 80 24.10 -3.70 -6.50
C PRO A 80 23.54 -2.33 -6.89
N GLY A 81 24.38 -1.31 -7.03
CA GLY A 81 23.98 0.07 -7.31
C GLY A 81 23.52 0.32 -8.76
N ARG A 82 23.24 -0.73 -9.52
CA ARG A 82 22.60 -0.67 -10.85
C ARG A 82 21.20 -1.29 -10.82
N ASN A 83 20.84 -1.97 -9.74
CA ASN A 83 19.54 -2.58 -9.57
C ASN A 83 18.65 -1.58 -8.86
N ASP A 84 17.43 -1.42 -9.37
CA ASP A 84 16.43 -0.66 -8.67
C ASP A 84 15.93 -1.45 -7.46
N TRP A 85 16.14 -0.92 -6.25
CA TRP A 85 15.52 -1.49 -5.07
C TRP A 85 14.01 -1.24 -5.11
N ARG A 86 13.23 -2.29 -4.89
CA ARG A 86 11.78 -2.21 -4.74
C ARG A 86 11.40 -2.71 -3.34
N PRO A 87 10.52 -1.99 -2.62
CA PRO A 87 10.10 -2.43 -1.29
C PRO A 87 9.37 -3.77 -1.37
N PRO A 88 9.48 -4.60 -0.32
CA PRO A 88 8.65 -5.79 -0.18
C PRO A 88 7.17 -5.42 -0.28
N TYR A 89 6.41 -6.28 -0.95
CA TYR A 89 4.97 -6.10 -1.06
C TYR A 89 4.31 -6.17 0.31
N ARG A 90 3.53 -5.14 0.63
CA ARG A 90 2.63 -5.14 1.76
C ARG A 90 1.24 -5.50 1.25
N TYR A 91 0.60 -6.45 1.93
CA TYR A 91 -0.78 -6.79 1.63
C TYR A 91 -1.64 -5.55 1.86
N LYS A 92 -2.50 -5.26 0.89
CA LYS A 92 -3.51 -4.23 1.10
C LYS A 92 -4.52 -4.70 2.15
N PRO A 93 -5.17 -3.76 2.86
CA PRO A 93 -6.29 -4.11 3.73
C PRO A 93 -7.36 -4.86 2.94
N GLN A 94 -7.97 -5.84 3.56
CA GLN A 94 -9.09 -6.59 3.01
C GLN A 94 -10.32 -6.32 3.88
N ALA A 95 -11.49 -6.44 3.27
CA ALA A 95 -12.73 -6.42 4.02
C ALA A 95 -12.89 -7.75 4.78
N ASP A 96 -13.18 -7.65 6.08
CA ASP A 96 -13.46 -8.83 6.91
C ASP A 96 -14.85 -9.43 6.62
N GLY A 97 -15.74 -8.64 6.03
CA GLY A 97 -17.09 -9.05 5.66
C GLY A 97 -17.84 -7.96 4.91
N ASP A 98 -19.13 -8.17 4.76
CA ASP A 98 -20.03 -7.18 4.18
C ASP A 98 -20.27 -6.03 5.15
N GLU A 99 -20.40 -4.84 4.59
CA GLU A 99 -20.69 -3.62 5.34
C GLU A 99 -22.00 -3.01 4.88
N VAL A 100 -22.42 -1.94 5.56
CA VAL A 100 -23.63 -1.21 5.25
C VAL A 100 -23.27 0.24 4.92
N ALA A 101 -23.92 0.81 3.91
CA ALA A 101 -23.73 2.19 3.49
C ALA A 101 -25.07 2.82 3.09
N THR A 102 -25.12 4.14 3.08
CA THR A 102 -26.32 4.89 2.69
C THR A 102 -26.15 5.41 1.27
N VAL A 103 -27.15 5.22 0.42
CA VAL A 103 -27.14 5.75 -0.96
C VAL A 103 -27.22 7.27 -0.92
N VAL A 104 -26.36 7.93 -1.70
CA VAL A 104 -26.25 9.40 -1.74
C VAL A 104 -26.31 9.91 -3.17
N GLY A 105 -26.72 11.16 -3.29
CA GLY A 105 -26.85 11.88 -4.55
C GLY A 105 -26.94 13.38 -4.30
N PRO A 106 -27.08 14.19 -5.35
CA PRO A 106 -27.25 15.62 -5.21
C PRO A 106 -28.57 15.90 -4.48
N GLY A 107 -28.59 16.88 -3.57
CA GLY A 107 -29.65 17.03 -2.56
C GLY A 107 -31.09 17.26 -3.06
N THR A 108 -31.32 17.33 -4.36
CA THR A 108 -32.65 17.47 -4.99
C THR A 108 -33.15 16.18 -5.65
N GLU A 109 -32.30 15.16 -5.83
CA GLU A 109 -32.65 13.97 -6.59
C GLU A 109 -32.94 12.76 -5.70
N GLU A 110 -34.09 12.11 -5.94
CA GLU A 110 -34.44 10.87 -5.25
C GLU A 110 -33.71 9.65 -5.83
N ILE A 111 -33.39 9.67 -7.13
CA ILE A 111 -32.69 8.61 -7.84
C ILE A 111 -31.48 9.22 -8.53
N TYR A 112 -30.27 8.81 -8.13
CA TYR A 112 -29.02 9.27 -8.72
C TYR A 112 -28.17 8.07 -9.20
N VAL A 113 -28.16 7.84 -10.51
CA VAL A 113 -27.47 6.71 -11.15
C VAL A 113 -26.69 7.11 -12.38
N ASN A 114 -25.62 6.37 -12.66
CA ASN A 114 -24.91 6.49 -13.94
C ASN A 114 -25.57 5.66 -15.05
N LYS A 115 -25.00 5.70 -16.26
CA LYS A 115 -25.49 4.97 -17.45
C LYS A 115 -25.55 3.45 -17.29
N GLU A 116 -24.83 2.90 -16.32
CA GLU A 116 -24.74 1.47 -16.02
C GLU A 116 -25.65 1.06 -14.84
N GLY A 117 -26.42 1.99 -14.27
CA GLY A 117 -27.26 1.74 -13.10
C GLY A 117 -26.50 1.63 -11.79
N ALA A 118 -25.25 2.12 -11.74
CA ALA A 118 -24.49 2.22 -10.50
C ALA A 118 -24.92 3.48 -9.73
N VAL A 119 -24.89 3.39 -8.40
CA VAL A 119 -25.22 4.49 -7.46
C VAL A 119 -23.96 4.98 -6.75
N ARG A 120 -24.06 6.10 -6.03
CA ARG A 120 -23.05 6.51 -5.05
C ARG A 120 -23.53 6.22 -3.64
N VAL A 121 -22.59 5.97 -2.73
CA VAL A 121 -22.86 5.60 -1.35
C VAL A 121 -21.98 6.38 -0.40
N HIS A 122 -22.46 6.62 0.81
CA HIS A 122 -21.68 7.15 1.92
C HIS A 122 -21.52 6.05 2.96
N PHE A 123 -20.27 5.65 3.18
CA PHE A 123 -19.92 4.67 4.19
C PHE A 123 -19.99 5.32 5.58
N HIS A 124 -20.52 4.61 6.57
CA HIS A 124 -20.71 5.18 7.92
C HIS A 124 -19.39 5.49 8.65
N TRP A 125 -18.29 4.86 8.22
CA TRP A 125 -16.94 5.17 8.71
C TRP A 125 -16.31 6.39 8.02
N ASN A 126 -16.89 6.90 6.93
CA ASN A 126 -16.37 8.07 6.23
C ASN A 126 -16.69 9.34 7.02
N ARG A 127 -15.66 9.92 7.64
CA ARG A 127 -15.73 11.16 8.43
C ARG A 127 -15.21 12.38 7.69
N TYR A 128 -14.67 12.20 6.49
CA TYR A 128 -13.95 13.25 5.77
C TYR A 128 -14.82 13.90 4.70
N ASP A 129 -15.61 13.09 4.00
CA ASP A 129 -16.48 13.55 2.94
C ASP A 129 -17.92 13.72 3.42
N ALA A 130 -18.60 14.73 2.86
CA ALA A 130 -20.02 14.93 3.08
C ALA A 130 -20.82 13.78 2.44
N PRO A 131 -22.03 13.48 2.97
CA PRO A 131 -22.93 12.48 2.37
C PRO A 131 -23.62 13.06 1.12
N ASP A 132 -22.85 13.38 0.09
CA ASP A 132 -23.29 13.99 -1.17
C ASP A 132 -22.88 13.17 -2.41
N ASP A 133 -23.10 13.75 -3.59
CA ASP A 133 -22.79 13.11 -4.87
C ASP A 133 -21.28 12.96 -5.15
N GLN A 134 -20.39 13.32 -4.22
CA GLN A 134 -18.95 13.12 -4.32
C GLN A 134 -18.39 12.15 -3.27
N ALA A 135 -19.23 11.62 -2.37
CA ALA A 135 -18.85 10.75 -1.26
C ALA A 135 -18.12 9.46 -1.65
N SER A 136 -18.40 8.90 -2.85
CA SER A 136 -17.79 7.65 -3.31
C SER A 136 -17.61 7.60 -4.82
N CYS A 137 -16.90 6.57 -5.27
CA CYS A 137 -16.99 6.11 -6.65
C CYS A 137 -18.38 5.54 -6.98
N TRP A 138 -18.63 5.26 -8.25
CA TRP A 138 -19.84 4.57 -8.69
C TRP A 138 -19.78 3.09 -8.30
N VAL A 139 -20.76 2.65 -7.51
CA VAL A 139 -20.86 1.27 -7.02
C VAL A 139 -21.99 0.56 -7.76
N ARG A 140 -21.65 -0.58 -8.38
CA ARG A 140 -22.62 -1.38 -9.13
C ARG A 140 -23.58 -2.09 -8.19
N VAL A 141 -24.82 -2.26 -8.63
CA VAL A 141 -25.89 -2.92 -7.89
C VAL A 141 -26.14 -4.31 -8.48
N ALA A 142 -26.02 -5.35 -7.65
CA ALA A 142 -26.44 -6.69 -8.02
C ALA A 142 -27.95 -6.73 -8.24
N GLN A 143 -28.36 -7.21 -9.41
CA GLN A 143 -29.76 -7.36 -9.78
C GLN A 143 -30.13 -8.85 -9.75
N GLY A 144 -31.40 -9.16 -9.45
CA GLY A 144 -31.87 -10.55 -9.39
C GLY A 144 -31.73 -11.31 -10.72
N TRP A 145 -31.73 -10.59 -11.84
CA TRP A 145 -31.45 -11.12 -13.18
C TRP A 145 -31.02 -10.00 -14.12
N ASN A 146 -29.97 -10.21 -14.90
CA ASN A 146 -29.46 -9.25 -15.87
C ASN A 146 -29.06 -9.98 -17.17
N GLY A 147 -29.54 -9.47 -18.31
CA GLY A 147 -29.24 -9.94 -19.67
C GLY A 147 -29.06 -8.77 -20.65
N ASN A 148 -28.80 -9.08 -21.92
CA ASN A 148 -28.48 -8.07 -22.95
C ASN A 148 -29.72 -7.24 -23.35
N GLY A 149 -30.07 -6.24 -22.54
CA GLY A 149 -31.21 -5.33 -22.74
C GLY A 149 -32.50 -5.75 -22.03
N PHE A 150 -32.46 -6.77 -21.17
CA PHE A 150 -33.61 -7.28 -20.41
C PHE A 150 -33.16 -7.74 -19.02
N GLY A 151 -34.04 -7.65 -18.03
CA GLY A 151 -33.71 -8.04 -16.66
C GLY A 151 -34.61 -7.38 -15.62
N PHE A 152 -34.30 -7.66 -14.36
CA PHE A 152 -34.83 -6.88 -13.25
C PHE A 152 -33.96 -5.64 -13.04
N LEU A 153 -34.60 -4.51 -12.79
CA LEU A 153 -33.92 -3.27 -12.41
C LEU A 153 -34.64 -2.68 -11.21
N ALA A 154 -34.09 -2.92 -10.02
CA ALA A 154 -34.45 -2.22 -8.80
C ALA A 154 -33.27 -1.35 -8.40
N THR A 155 -33.43 -0.03 -8.59
CA THR A 155 -32.38 0.94 -8.27
C THR A 155 -32.58 1.47 -6.85
N PRO A 156 -31.58 1.34 -5.96
CA PRO A 156 -31.60 1.96 -4.64
C PRO A 156 -31.73 3.49 -4.75
N ARG A 157 -32.60 4.08 -3.93
CA ARG A 157 -32.89 5.52 -3.90
C ARG A 157 -31.99 6.23 -2.88
N VAL A 158 -31.76 7.52 -3.08
CA VAL A 158 -31.01 8.36 -2.13
C VAL A 158 -31.65 8.28 -0.73
N GLY A 159 -30.82 8.05 0.28
CA GLY A 159 -31.22 7.84 1.67
C GLY A 159 -31.51 6.38 2.05
N GLN A 160 -31.58 5.45 1.09
CA GLN A 160 -31.75 4.03 1.40
C GLN A 160 -30.45 3.39 1.86
N GLU A 161 -30.59 2.40 2.73
CA GLU A 161 -29.48 1.62 3.25
C GLU A 161 -29.22 0.37 2.39
N VAL A 162 -27.96 0.13 2.06
CA VAL A 162 -27.53 -0.96 1.17
C VAL A 162 -26.39 -1.77 1.79
N ILE A 163 -26.37 -3.06 1.47
CA ILE A 163 -25.30 -3.97 1.83
C ILE A 163 -24.21 -3.89 0.76
N ILE A 164 -22.98 -3.59 1.19
CA ILE A 164 -21.78 -3.53 0.37
C ILE A 164 -20.96 -4.80 0.61
N SER A 165 -20.77 -5.56 -0.45
CA SER A 165 -19.79 -6.65 -0.51
C SER A 165 -18.56 -6.21 -1.30
N TYR A 166 -17.47 -6.96 -1.14
CA TYR A 166 -16.17 -6.63 -1.74
C TYR A 166 -15.67 -7.77 -2.62
N LEU A 167 -15.45 -7.50 -3.92
CA LEU A 167 -15.04 -8.55 -4.86
C LEU A 167 -13.65 -9.09 -4.49
N ASN A 168 -13.56 -10.37 -4.14
CA ASN A 168 -12.35 -11.01 -3.59
C ASN A 168 -11.85 -10.39 -2.27
N GLY A 169 -12.76 -9.82 -1.46
CA GLY A 169 -12.40 -9.11 -0.22
C GLY A 169 -11.62 -7.81 -0.44
N ASP A 170 -11.64 -7.29 -1.66
CA ASP A 170 -10.92 -6.08 -2.05
C ASP A 170 -11.72 -4.82 -1.72
N ILE A 171 -11.26 -4.04 -0.76
CA ILE A 171 -11.89 -2.78 -0.33
C ILE A 171 -12.03 -1.75 -1.47
N ASP A 172 -11.18 -1.83 -2.50
CA ASP A 172 -11.23 -0.95 -3.66
C ASP A 172 -12.26 -1.40 -4.71
N ARG A 173 -12.95 -2.52 -4.48
CA ARG A 173 -13.92 -3.13 -5.42
C ARG A 173 -15.27 -3.42 -4.75
N PRO A 174 -15.97 -2.38 -4.26
CA PRO A 174 -17.29 -2.53 -3.67
C PRO A 174 -18.33 -2.92 -4.74
N ILE A 175 -19.32 -3.71 -4.31
CA ILE A 175 -20.53 -4.03 -5.06
C ILE A 175 -21.70 -4.10 -4.09
N ILE A 176 -22.83 -3.50 -4.47
CA ILE A 176 -24.06 -3.59 -3.67
C ILE A 176 -24.70 -4.95 -3.92
N THR A 177 -24.97 -5.71 -2.86
CA THR A 177 -25.53 -7.07 -2.94
C THR A 177 -26.94 -7.17 -2.37
N GLY A 178 -27.40 -6.17 -1.64
CA GLY A 178 -28.74 -6.12 -1.07
C GLY A 178 -29.13 -4.74 -0.56
N CYS A 179 -30.40 -4.61 -0.17
CA CYS A 179 -30.95 -3.43 0.49
C CYS A 179 -31.52 -3.86 1.85
N THR A 180 -31.39 -3.02 2.86
CA THR A 180 -31.94 -3.21 4.22
C THR A 180 -33.07 -2.21 4.49
N TYR A 181 -33.89 -2.46 5.53
CA TYR A 181 -35.04 -1.63 5.92
C TYR A 181 -34.76 -0.88 7.22
#